data_AF-A0A0A1H3Y7-F1
#
_entry.id   AF-A0A0A1H3Y7-F1
#
_cell.length_a   1.000
_cell.length_b   1.000
_cell.length_c   1.000
_cell.angle_alpha   90.00
_cell.angle_beta   90.00
_cell.angle_gamma   90.00
#
_symmetry.space_group_name_H-M   'P 1'
#
loop_
_entity.id
_entity.type
_entity.pdbx_description
1 polymer ?
#
loop_
_entity_poly.entity_id
_entity_poly.type
_entity_poly.pdbx_seq_one_letter_code
_entity_poly.pdbx_strand_id
1 'polypeptide(L)'
;MNNSCNSKRRGVWIRAGVVLAALAGTPVWMQAHAEPVSAAPAQQAVRAQVGEPLRAAQQLAKERQFAAARDKIRAASAVADLSPYEHFLIERVRAFVAANSGDEKTLTTSLTAVVGSGFLAPADRLRMMRALAGTYYREKNYDQAAQWADRVLHDGGPDPAMQDVAIDSRYLRKDYGSAVQSLQQVLAADAAAGRTPSEAHLQLLLSCEDHLGNRAGAADALDRLLAAYPKKAYWRLALARIESNPKFPDRLGLDLLRLRFALGLLTQESDAMTMAQLDLQAGFPAEAQKVVDAAVAGGVFGKGPGAARERRLEALVKKDLAEDRRDRAGDRVEAKKAHTGDALLNIGFNDVLNGNGAVGLARMERGLRQGGIAHPEDGRLHLAIAYWMAGDDARAIAAFRRVGGTDGAADLARLWAVHVAHPQRG
;
A
#
# COMPACT_ATOMS: atom_id res chain seq x y z
N MET A 1 31.81 -24.80 -23.61
CA MET A 1 31.21 -23.98 -24.69
C MET A 1 29.97 -23.31 -24.12
N ASN A 2 29.98 -21.97 -24.17
CA ASN A 2 28.99 -21.05 -23.62
C ASN A 2 27.56 -21.38 -24.00
N ASN A 3 26.63 -21.25 -23.04
CA ASN A 3 25.27 -20.78 -23.33
C ASN A 3 24.73 -20.00 -22.13
N SER A 4 24.97 -18.68 -22.17
CA SER A 4 24.33 -17.68 -21.32
C SER A 4 22.84 -17.59 -21.67
N CYS A 5 21.95 -18.01 -20.75
CA CYS A 5 20.52 -17.75 -20.88
C CYS A 5 20.16 -16.47 -20.12
N ASN A 6 19.90 -15.43 -20.89
CA ASN A 6 19.61 -14.07 -20.50
C ASN A 6 18.20 -13.96 -19.89
N SER A 7 18.08 -13.96 -18.56
CA SER A 7 16.80 -13.70 -17.88
C SER A 7 16.48 -12.21 -17.92
N LYS A 8 15.70 -11.80 -18.93
CA LYS A 8 15.10 -10.47 -19.00
C LYS A 8 14.20 -10.26 -17.78
N ARG A 9 14.71 -9.51 -16.79
CA ARG A 9 13.94 -8.94 -15.67
C ARG A 9 12.80 -8.10 -16.21
N ARG A 10 11.59 -8.68 -16.31
CA ARG A 10 10.36 -7.92 -16.51
C ARG A 10 9.94 -7.38 -15.15
N GLY A 11 10.41 -6.17 -14.82
CA GLY A 11 9.92 -5.43 -13.66
C GLY A 11 8.42 -5.21 -13.80
N VAL A 12 7.64 -5.82 -12.91
CA VAL A 12 6.22 -5.52 -12.76
C VAL A 12 6.13 -4.18 -12.03
N TRP A 13 6.07 -3.10 -12.80
CA TRP A 13 5.78 -1.77 -12.27
C TRP A 13 4.29 -1.71 -11.97
N ILE A 14 3.91 -1.82 -10.69
CA ILE A 14 2.56 -1.46 -10.25
C ILE A 14 2.48 0.07 -10.45
N ARG A 15 1.80 0.49 -11.51
CA ARG A 15 1.46 1.90 -11.71
C ARG A 15 0.48 2.27 -10.61
N ALA A 16 0.96 2.97 -9.57
CA ALA A 16 0.11 3.68 -8.64
C ALA A 16 -0.70 4.71 -9.45
N GLY A 17 -1.94 4.35 -9.79
CA GLY A 17 -2.86 5.25 -10.44
C GLY A 17 -3.32 6.27 -9.43
N VAL A 18 -2.82 7.50 -9.52
CA VAL A 18 -3.38 8.65 -8.80
C VAL A 18 -4.82 8.81 -9.26
N VAL A 19 -5.77 8.38 -8.42
CA VAL A 19 -7.19 8.62 -8.64
C VAL A 19 -7.45 10.08 -8.27
N LEU A 20 -7.39 10.97 -9.27
CA LEU A 20 -7.92 12.32 -9.16
C LEU A 20 -9.43 12.23 -8.94
N ALA A 21 -9.87 12.39 -7.70
CA ALA A 21 -11.28 12.61 -7.40
C ALA A 21 -11.72 13.94 -8.02
N ALA A 22 -12.53 13.86 -9.08
CA ALA A 22 -13.17 15.01 -9.70
C ALA A 22 -14.18 15.62 -8.71
N LEU A 23 -13.78 16.69 -8.02
CA LEU A 23 -14.68 17.53 -7.24
C LEU A 23 -15.56 18.35 -8.20
N ALA A 24 -16.60 17.72 -8.73
CA ALA A 24 -17.73 18.42 -9.33
C ALA A 24 -18.65 18.95 -8.20
N GLY A 25 -18.16 19.97 -7.48
CA GLY A 25 -18.97 20.71 -6.52
C GLY A 25 -19.70 21.85 -7.22
N THR A 26 -21.03 21.78 -7.27
CA THR A 26 -21.89 22.91 -7.66
C THR A 26 -21.63 24.10 -6.73
N PRO A 27 -21.52 25.33 -7.26
CA PRO A 27 -21.17 26.48 -6.45
C PRO A 27 -22.39 26.93 -5.63
N VAL A 28 -22.46 26.53 -4.35
CA VAL A 28 -23.43 27.05 -3.37
C VAL A 28 -22.97 28.44 -2.95
N TRP A 29 -23.31 29.45 -3.74
CA TRP A 29 -23.29 30.85 -3.33
C TRP A 29 -24.74 31.28 -3.15
N MET A 30 -25.27 31.24 -1.93
CA MET A 30 -26.29 32.15 -1.40
C MET A 30 -26.94 31.55 -0.15
N GLN A 31 -26.44 31.96 1.02
CA GLN A 31 -27.30 32.25 2.16
C GLN A 31 -26.47 33.07 3.16
N ALA A 32 -26.67 34.38 3.11
CA ALA A 32 -26.14 35.31 4.09
C ALA A 32 -27.17 35.43 5.22
N HIS A 33 -26.86 34.88 6.39
CA HIS A 33 -27.45 35.33 7.64
C HIS A 33 -26.63 36.54 8.12
N ALA A 34 -27.30 37.68 8.28
CA ALA A 34 -26.70 38.89 8.79
C ALA A 34 -26.74 38.88 10.32
N GLU A 35 -25.59 38.71 10.96
CA GLU A 35 -25.35 39.13 12.34
C GLU A 35 -24.49 40.40 12.35
N PRO A 36 -24.68 41.31 13.32
CA PRO A 36 -24.03 42.62 13.34
C PRO A 36 -22.53 42.48 13.65
N VAL A 37 -21.70 42.94 12.71
CA VAL A 37 -20.24 42.94 12.82
C VAL A 37 -19.78 44.02 13.80
N SER A 38 -19.08 43.58 14.85
CA SER A 38 -18.31 44.43 15.77
C SER A 38 -17.16 45.14 15.03
N ALA A 39 -17.08 46.46 15.22
CA ALA A 39 -16.00 47.41 14.93
C ALA A 39 -15.03 47.08 13.76
N ALA A 40 -15.31 47.68 12.60
CA ALA A 40 -14.42 47.69 11.44
C ALA A 40 -13.15 48.55 11.68
N PRO A 41 -11.98 48.15 11.17
CA PRO A 41 -10.85 49.06 11.03
C PRO A 41 -11.20 50.16 10.02
N ALA A 42 -10.66 51.37 10.23
CA ALA A 42 -10.92 52.58 9.46
C ALA A 42 -11.22 52.32 7.97
N GLN A 43 -12.32 52.87 7.46
CA GLN A 43 -12.74 52.75 6.06
C GLN A 43 -11.59 53.10 5.12
N GLN A 44 -10.95 52.08 4.56
CA GLN A 44 -9.91 52.24 3.56
C GLN A 44 -10.57 52.69 2.26
N ALA A 45 -10.52 53.99 2.02
CA ALA A 45 -11.11 54.60 0.82
C ALA A 45 -10.33 54.18 -0.44
N VAL A 46 -11.06 53.84 -1.49
CA VAL A 46 -10.51 53.50 -2.82
C VAL A 46 -10.72 54.69 -3.72
N ARG A 47 -9.66 55.23 -4.33
CA ARG A 47 -9.80 56.35 -5.26
C ARG A 47 -10.59 55.91 -6.49
N ALA A 48 -11.44 56.80 -7.02
CA ALA A 48 -12.26 56.51 -8.21
C ALA A 48 -11.40 56.08 -9.41
N GLN A 49 -10.20 56.65 -9.55
CA GLN A 49 -9.21 56.30 -10.58
C GLN A 49 -8.77 54.83 -10.54
N VAL A 50 -8.88 54.18 -9.38
CA VAL A 50 -8.61 52.74 -9.20
C VAL A 50 -9.91 51.94 -9.20
N GLY A 51 -10.93 52.40 -8.47
CA GLY A 51 -12.19 51.67 -8.28
C GLY A 51 -13.00 51.49 -9.56
N GLU A 52 -13.13 52.52 -10.40
CA GLU A 52 -13.93 52.45 -11.63
C GLU A 52 -13.37 51.45 -12.65
N PRO A 53 -12.05 51.45 -12.98
CA PRO A 53 -11.50 50.41 -13.84
C PRO A 53 -11.63 49.00 -13.26
N LEU A 54 -11.53 48.82 -11.94
CA LEU A 54 -11.68 47.51 -11.31
C LEU A 54 -13.11 46.95 -11.42
N ARG A 55 -14.15 47.79 -11.22
CA ARG A 55 -15.54 47.39 -11.47
C ARG A 55 -15.78 47.02 -12.93
N ALA A 56 -15.24 47.83 -13.85
CA ALA A 56 -15.30 47.53 -15.28
C ALA A 56 -14.60 46.20 -15.61
N ALA A 57 -13.42 45.94 -15.05
CA ALA A 57 -12.71 44.68 -15.22
C ALA A 57 -13.51 43.46 -14.74
N GLN A 58 -14.15 43.57 -13.58
CA GLN A 58 -15.01 42.51 -13.04
C GLN A 58 -16.19 42.20 -13.97
N GLN A 59 -16.86 43.24 -14.49
CA GLN A 59 -17.99 43.07 -15.41
C GLN A 59 -17.55 42.42 -16.73
N LEU A 60 -16.48 42.93 -17.33
CA LEU A 60 -15.88 42.36 -18.55
C LEU A 60 -15.49 40.89 -18.37
N ALA A 61 -14.94 40.54 -17.21
CA ALA A 61 -14.56 39.15 -16.90
C ALA A 61 -15.77 38.23 -16.72
N LYS A 62 -16.88 38.72 -16.14
CA LYS A 62 -18.16 37.97 -16.10
C LYS A 62 -18.71 37.71 -17.51
N GLU A 63 -18.48 38.64 -18.42
CA GLU A 63 -18.82 38.53 -19.85
C GLU A 63 -17.79 37.73 -20.67
N ARG A 64 -16.79 37.12 -20.00
CA ARG A 64 -15.66 36.38 -20.60
C ARG A 64 -14.77 37.21 -21.53
N GLN A 65 -14.83 38.55 -21.46
CA GLN A 65 -13.99 39.48 -22.18
C GLN A 65 -12.64 39.70 -21.46
N PHE A 66 -11.85 38.64 -21.32
CA PHE A 66 -10.66 38.64 -20.46
C PHE A 66 -9.55 39.59 -20.92
N ALA A 67 -9.38 39.80 -22.22
CA ALA A 67 -8.39 40.75 -22.74
C ALA A 67 -8.73 42.19 -22.30
N ALA A 68 -9.97 42.62 -22.51
CA ALA A 68 -10.45 43.93 -22.10
C ALA A 68 -10.41 44.11 -20.58
N ALA A 69 -10.76 43.06 -19.81
CA ALA A 69 -10.64 43.08 -18.36
C ALA A 69 -9.19 43.31 -17.89
N ARG A 70 -8.21 42.64 -18.53
CA ARG A 70 -6.78 42.83 -18.24
C ARG A 70 -6.30 44.25 -18.54
N ASP A 71 -6.80 44.88 -19.60
CA ASP A 71 -6.44 46.27 -19.91
C ASP A 71 -7.00 47.24 -18.87
N LYS A 72 -8.22 47.01 -18.36
CA LYS A 72 -8.78 47.79 -17.25
C LYS A 72 -7.98 47.60 -15.95
N ILE A 73 -7.52 46.38 -15.66
CA ILE A 73 -6.61 46.11 -14.52
C ILE A 73 -5.28 46.86 -14.71
N ARG A 74 -4.71 46.88 -15.92
CA ARG A 74 -3.47 47.61 -16.20
C ARG A 74 -3.64 49.11 -15.99
N ALA A 75 -4.77 49.68 -16.39
CA ALA A 75 -5.09 51.08 -16.14
C ALA A 75 -5.16 51.40 -14.62
N ALA A 76 -5.83 50.56 -13.83
CA ALA A 76 -5.85 50.71 -12.36
C ALA A 76 -4.45 50.58 -11.75
N SER A 77 -3.62 49.67 -12.27
CA SER A 77 -2.25 49.41 -11.78
C SER A 77 -1.27 50.54 -12.12
N ALA A 78 -1.60 51.42 -13.07
CA ALA A 78 -0.76 52.53 -13.52
C ALA A 78 -0.98 53.82 -12.72
N VAL A 79 -1.94 53.85 -11.80
CA VAL A 79 -2.18 54.99 -10.90
C VAL A 79 -0.98 55.14 -9.96
N ALA A 80 -0.48 56.37 -9.80
CA ALA A 80 0.64 56.65 -8.91
C ALA A 80 0.25 56.52 -7.43
N ASP A 81 1.22 56.16 -6.59
CA ASP A 81 1.10 56.12 -5.13
C ASP A 81 -0.08 55.27 -4.64
N LEU A 82 -0.23 54.05 -5.18
CA LEU A 82 -1.25 53.09 -4.75
C LEU A 82 -1.11 52.79 -3.26
N SER A 83 -2.23 52.94 -2.53
CA SER A 83 -2.27 52.47 -1.14
C SER A 83 -2.16 50.94 -1.07
N PRO A 84 -1.70 50.37 0.06
CA PRO A 84 -1.67 48.91 0.23
C PRO A 84 -3.03 48.24 -0.01
N TYR A 85 -4.12 48.90 0.37
CA TYR A 85 -5.47 48.39 0.15
C TYR A 85 -5.90 48.44 -1.33
N GLU A 86 -5.57 49.51 -2.06
CA GLU A 86 -5.80 49.58 -3.51
C GLU A 86 -5.00 48.52 -4.26
N HIS A 87 -3.73 48.31 -3.89
CA HIS A 87 -2.91 47.23 -4.43
C HIS A 87 -3.55 45.85 -4.17
N PHE A 88 -4.04 45.61 -2.96
CA PHE A 88 -4.78 44.39 -2.62
C PHE A 88 -6.02 44.19 -3.51
N LEU A 89 -6.83 45.23 -3.74
CA LEU A 89 -8.01 45.14 -4.59
C LEU A 89 -7.65 44.88 -6.06
N ILE A 90 -6.59 45.53 -6.57
CA ILE A 90 -6.06 45.30 -7.91
C ILE A 90 -5.67 43.82 -8.07
N GLU A 91 -4.88 43.28 -7.15
CA GLU A 91 -4.44 41.89 -7.21
C GLU A 91 -5.60 40.91 -7.03
N ARG A 92 -6.60 41.23 -6.19
CA ARG A 92 -7.79 40.39 -6.03
C ARG A 92 -8.62 40.30 -7.31
N VAL A 93 -8.80 41.41 -8.02
CA VAL A 93 -9.48 41.40 -9.33
C VAL A 93 -8.63 40.73 -10.39
N ARG A 94 -7.30 40.96 -10.38
CA ARG A 94 -6.37 40.27 -11.29
C ARG A 94 -6.41 38.76 -11.12
N ALA A 95 -6.42 38.26 -9.89
CA ALA A 95 -6.58 36.84 -9.57
C ALA A 95 -7.93 36.31 -10.09
N PHE A 96 -9.03 37.05 -9.93
CA PHE A 96 -10.33 36.64 -10.48
C PHE A 96 -10.30 36.51 -12.00
N VAL A 97 -9.75 37.49 -12.71
CA VAL A 97 -9.63 37.43 -14.18
C VAL A 97 -8.73 36.26 -14.60
N ALA A 98 -7.58 36.10 -13.96
CA ALA A 98 -6.62 35.04 -14.24
C ALA A 98 -7.21 33.64 -14.04
N ALA A 99 -7.95 33.42 -12.94
CA ALA A 99 -8.64 32.16 -12.68
C ALA A 99 -9.66 31.81 -13.76
N ASN A 100 -10.43 32.78 -14.24
CA ASN A 100 -11.45 32.56 -15.27
C ASN A 100 -10.87 32.47 -16.70
N SER A 101 -9.69 33.04 -16.93
CA SER A 101 -9.01 32.97 -18.23
C SER A 101 -8.02 31.81 -18.35
N GLY A 102 -7.80 31.04 -17.28
CA GLY A 102 -6.80 29.96 -17.24
C GLY A 102 -5.34 30.44 -17.22
N ASP A 103 -5.09 31.67 -16.76
CA ASP A 103 -3.74 32.23 -16.64
C ASP A 103 -3.16 31.88 -15.26
N GLU A 104 -2.69 30.64 -15.10
CA GLU A 104 -2.24 30.10 -13.80
C GLU A 104 -1.05 30.89 -13.22
N LYS A 105 -0.12 31.37 -14.06
CA LYS A 105 1.04 32.16 -13.61
C LYS A 105 0.63 33.51 -13.03
N THR A 106 -0.28 34.22 -13.68
CA THR A 106 -0.82 35.48 -13.13
C THR A 106 -1.65 35.19 -11.88
N LEU A 107 -2.43 34.10 -11.88
CA LEU A 107 -3.23 33.69 -10.73
C LEU A 107 -2.37 33.46 -9.49
N THR A 108 -1.30 32.67 -9.59
CA THR A 108 -0.42 32.34 -8.45
C THR A 108 0.30 33.59 -7.91
N THR A 109 0.77 34.45 -8.81
CA THR A 109 1.40 35.74 -8.43
C THR A 109 0.42 36.62 -7.66
N SER A 110 -0.79 36.83 -8.21
CA SER A 110 -1.80 37.68 -7.59
C SER A 110 -2.34 37.09 -6.29
N LEU A 111 -2.65 35.81 -6.23
CA LEU A 111 -3.11 35.16 -5.00
C LEU A 111 -2.05 35.24 -3.89
N THR A 112 -0.76 35.10 -4.22
CA THR A 112 0.32 35.25 -3.23
C THR A 112 0.34 36.66 -2.64
N ALA A 113 0.21 37.70 -3.48
CA ALA A 113 0.12 39.08 -3.03
C ALA A 113 -1.13 39.34 -2.18
N VAL A 114 -2.28 38.80 -2.58
CA VAL A 114 -3.56 38.94 -1.86
C VAL A 114 -3.49 38.26 -0.49
N VAL A 115 -2.92 37.06 -0.39
CA VAL A 115 -2.73 36.34 0.88
C VAL A 115 -1.75 37.06 1.81
N GLY A 116 -0.69 37.66 1.25
CA GLY A 116 0.31 38.43 2.01
C GLY A 116 -0.13 39.84 2.42
N SER A 117 -1.29 40.30 1.98
CA SER A 117 -1.73 41.70 2.14
C SER A 117 -2.16 42.10 3.56
N GLY A 118 -2.54 41.13 4.39
CA GLY A 118 -3.10 41.37 5.72
C GLY A 118 -4.55 41.86 5.73
N PHE A 119 -5.20 42.04 4.58
CA PHE A 119 -6.58 42.55 4.47
C PHE A 119 -7.66 41.45 4.34
N LEU A 120 -7.26 40.17 4.34
CA LEU A 120 -8.20 39.06 4.26
C LEU A 120 -8.68 38.62 5.64
N ALA A 121 -9.97 38.28 5.75
CA ALA A 121 -10.45 37.49 6.87
C ALA A 121 -9.74 36.11 6.90
N PRO A 122 -9.52 35.51 8.09
CA PRO A 122 -8.78 34.25 8.20
C PRO A 122 -9.30 33.12 7.32
N ALA A 123 -10.63 32.95 7.24
CA ALA A 123 -11.26 31.92 6.41
C ALA A 123 -11.02 32.15 4.90
N ASP A 124 -11.11 33.40 4.44
CA ASP A 124 -10.82 33.75 3.05
C ASP A 124 -9.35 33.55 2.71
N ARG A 125 -8.45 33.86 3.64
CA ARG A 125 -7.01 33.62 3.51
C ARG A 125 -6.71 32.13 3.32
N LEU A 126 -7.27 31.27 4.18
CA LEU A 126 -7.12 29.82 4.05
C LEU A 126 -7.71 29.28 2.74
N ARG A 127 -8.85 29.81 2.28
CA ARG A 127 -9.42 29.44 0.97
C ARG A 127 -8.47 29.78 -0.18
N MET A 128 -7.84 30.95 -0.15
CA MET A 128 -6.89 31.36 -1.18
C MET A 128 -5.58 30.57 -1.13
N MET A 129 -5.10 30.21 0.07
CA MET A 129 -3.92 29.34 0.24
C MET A 129 -4.16 27.93 -0.32
N ARG A 130 -5.36 27.35 -0.13
CA ARG A 130 -5.74 26.08 -0.77
C ARG A 130 -5.75 26.19 -2.30
N ALA A 131 -6.26 27.29 -2.83
CA ALA A 131 -6.23 27.55 -4.27
C ALA A 131 -4.80 27.68 -4.81
N LEU A 132 -3.90 28.35 -4.07
CA LEU A 132 -2.47 28.40 -4.39
C LEU A 132 -1.84 27.01 -4.43
N ALA A 133 -2.00 26.21 -3.37
CA ALA A 133 -1.44 24.86 -3.30
C ALA A 133 -1.90 24.00 -4.49
N GLY A 134 -3.20 23.97 -4.77
CA GLY A 134 -3.77 23.22 -5.89
C GLY A 134 -3.34 23.73 -7.28
N THR A 135 -3.10 25.03 -7.42
CA THR A 135 -2.64 25.60 -8.70
C THR A 135 -1.18 25.29 -8.95
N TYR A 136 -0.30 25.49 -7.96
CA TYR A 136 1.10 25.08 -8.05
C TYR A 136 1.25 23.58 -8.30
N TYR A 137 0.37 22.75 -7.72
CA TYR A 137 0.37 21.32 -7.99
C TYR A 137 0.08 21.01 -9.47
N ARG A 138 -0.93 21.64 -10.08
CA ARG A 138 -1.23 21.47 -11.52
C ARG A 138 -0.12 22.00 -12.43
N GLU A 139 0.51 23.10 -12.05
CA GLU A 139 1.71 23.64 -12.70
C GLU A 139 2.95 22.75 -12.52
N LYS A 140 2.85 21.66 -11.75
CA LYS A 140 3.95 20.76 -11.37
C LYS A 140 5.06 21.43 -10.56
N ASN A 141 4.76 22.58 -9.96
CA ASN A 141 5.62 23.24 -9.01
C ASN A 141 5.40 22.66 -7.61
N TYR A 142 5.90 21.44 -7.41
CA TYR A 142 5.63 20.66 -6.19
C TYR A 142 6.24 21.28 -4.94
N ASP A 143 7.33 22.05 -5.06
CA ASP A 143 7.91 22.77 -3.91
C ASP A 143 6.95 23.82 -3.37
N GLN A 144 6.36 24.63 -4.24
CA GLN A 144 5.37 25.62 -3.84
C GLN A 144 4.05 24.96 -3.41
N ALA A 145 3.63 23.90 -4.10
CA ALA A 145 2.41 23.17 -3.74
C ALA A 145 2.49 22.62 -2.31
N ALA A 146 3.59 21.94 -1.96
CA ALA A 146 3.84 21.43 -0.61
C ALA A 146 3.90 22.59 0.41
N GLN A 147 4.64 23.65 0.11
CA GLN A 147 4.80 24.79 1.02
C GLN A 147 3.45 25.44 1.36
N TRP A 148 2.58 25.66 0.37
CA TRP A 148 1.28 26.26 0.60
C TRP A 148 0.30 25.30 1.30
N ALA A 149 0.33 24.01 0.95
CA ALA A 149 -0.46 22.99 1.62
C ALA A 149 -0.09 22.88 3.11
N ASP A 150 1.21 22.85 3.43
CA ASP A 150 1.70 22.81 4.82
C ASP A 150 1.27 24.03 5.63
N ARG A 151 1.28 25.22 5.01
CA ARG A 151 0.76 26.43 5.68
C ARG A 151 -0.74 26.35 5.94
N VAL A 152 -1.53 25.75 5.03
CA VAL A 152 -2.97 25.54 5.29
C VAL A 152 -3.16 24.60 6.47
N LEU A 153 -2.40 23.50 6.53
CA LEU A 153 -2.50 22.53 7.63
C LEU A 153 -2.09 23.13 8.98
N HIS A 154 -1.05 23.97 8.96
CA HIS A 154 -0.58 24.68 10.15
C HIS A 154 -1.58 25.73 10.63
N ASP A 155 -2.07 26.60 9.73
CA ASP A 155 -2.89 27.75 10.08
C ASP A 155 -4.38 27.41 10.24
N GLY A 156 -4.86 26.37 9.54
CA GLY A 156 -6.27 25.97 9.46
C GLY A 156 -6.61 24.66 10.16
N GLY A 157 -5.61 23.89 10.60
CA GLY A 157 -5.81 22.58 11.19
C GLY A 157 -5.99 21.45 10.15
N PRO A 158 -6.53 20.29 10.56
CA PRO A 158 -6.63 19.11 9.69
C PRO A 158 -7.45 19.37 8.43
N ASP A 159 -6.84 19.18 7.26
CA ASP A 159 -7.48 19.23 5.94
C ASP A 159 -6.96 18.04 5.11
N PRO A 160 -7.74 16.96 4.93
CA PRO A 160 -7.29 15.78 4.22
C PRO A 160 -6.84 16.06 2.78
N ALA A 161 -7.51 16.98 2.08
CA ALA A 161 -7.15 17.30 0.71
C ALA A 161 -5.78 18.02 0.63
N MET A 162 -5.50 18.92 1.58
CA MET A 162 -4.18 19.57 1.63
C MET A 162 -3.10 18.64 2.15
N GLN A 163 -3.45 17.69 3.03
CA GLN A 163 -2.54 16.64 3.46
C GLN A 163 -2.09 15.78 2.27
N ASP A 164 -3.03 15.38 1.41
CA ASP A 164 -2.73 14.64 0.17
C ASP A 164 -1.87 15.47 -0.79
N VAL A 165 -2.21 16.75 -1.02
CA VAL A 165 -1.39 17.63 -1.87
C VAL A 165 0.04 17.74 -1.33
N ALA A 166 0.23 17.88 -0.02
CA ALA A 166 1.56 17.97 0.58
C ALA A 166 2.35 16.66 0.42
N ILE A 167 1.71 15.51 0.70
CA ILE A 167 2.31 14.17 0.57
C ILE A 167 2.70 13.88 -0.88
N ASP A 168 1.76 14.06 -1.81
CA ASP A 168 1.98 13.78 -3.22
C ASP A 168 3.05 14.69 -3.80
N SER A 169 3.07 15.97 -3.41
CA SER A 169 4.10 16.90 -3.83
C SER A 169 5.50 16.46 -3.37
N ARG A 170 5.64 15.98 -2.13
CA ARG A 170 6.89 15.42 -1.61
C ARG A 170 7.32 14.18 -2.41
N TYR A 171 6.38 13.28 -2.70
CA TYR A 171 6.66 12.11 -3.53
C TYR A 171 7.12 12.50 -4.94
N LEU A 172 6.40 13.40 -5.61
CA LEU A 172 6.66 13.81 -6.99
C LEU A 172 7.98 14.56 -7.16
N ARG A 173 8.44 15.26 -6.12
CA ARG A 173 9.79 15.85 -6.06
C ARG A 173 10.88 14.87 -5.59
N LYS A 174 10.53 13.59 -5.38
CA LYS A 174 11.42 12.51 -4.91
C LYS A 174 11.92 12.66 -3.48
N ASP A 175 11.24 13.47 -2.68
CA ASP A 175 11.46 13.58 -1.24
C ASP A 175 10.69 12.48 -0.50
N TYR A 176 11.10 11.24 -0.77
CA TYR A 176 10.44 10.04 -0.26
C TYR A 176 10.50 9.96 1.27
N GLY A 177 11.57 10.44 1.90
CA GLY A 177 11.71 10.45 3.36
C GLY A 177 10.64 11.30 4.04
N SER A 178 10.41 12.52 3.56
CA SER A 178 9.35 13.39 4.10
C SER A 178 7.95 12.86 3.77
N ALA A 179 7.77 12.24 2.60
CA ALA A 179 6.51 11.58 2.24
C ALA A 179 6.20 10.41 3.19
N VAL A 180 7.17 9.55 3.51
CA VAL A 180 7.04 8.46 4.50
C VAL A 180 6.62 9.01 5.86
N GLN A 181 7.30 10.04 6.37
CA GLN A 181 6.95 10.62 7.68
C GLN A 181 5.50 11.13 7.71
N SER A 182 5.08 11.80 6.63
CA SER A 182 3.72 12.34 6.50
C SER A 182 2.67 11.22 6.42
N LEU A 183 2.94 10.18 5.63
CA LEU A 183 2.07 9.01 5.50
C LEU A 183 1.96 8.27 6.83
N GLN A 184 3.06 8.06 7.55
CA GLN A 184 3.04 7.41 8.86
C GLN A 184 2.17 8.18 9.87
N GLN A 185 2.18 9.52 9.83
CA GLN A 185 1.29 10.34 10.66
C GLN A 185 -0.19 10.15 10.30
N VAL A 186 -0.54 10.12 9.01
CA VAL A 186 -1.90 9.82 8.54
C VAL A 186 -2.35 8.44 9.05
N LEU A 187 -1.53 7.42 8.82
CA LEU A 187 -1.85 6.04 9.16
C LEU A 187 -1.97 5.85 10.67
N ALA A 188 -1.15 6.55 11.46
CA ALA A 188 -1.25 6.55 12.93
C ALA A 188 -2.55 7.22 13.40
N ALA A 189 -2.96 8.33 12.78
CA ALA A 189 -4.22 9.00 13.08
C ALA A 189 -5.44 8.15 12.70
N ASP A 190 -5.38 7.42 11.59
CA ASP A 190 -6.42 6.46 11.20
C ASP A 190 -6.52 5.31 12.21
N ALA A 191 -5.39 4.73 12.61
CA ALA A 191 -5.36 3.69 13.62
C ALA A 191 -5.94 4.17 14.96
N ALA A 192 -5.54 5.35 15.43
CA ALA A 192 -6.04 5.95 16.67
C ALA A 192 -7.55 6.23 16.62
N ALA A 193 -8.09 6.51 15.43
CA ALA A 193 -9.50 6.74 15.20
C ALA A 193 -10.30 5.46 14.83
N GLY A 194 -9.66 4.28 14.82
CA GLY A 194 -10.30 3.03 14.41
C GLY A 194 -10.73 3.00 12.94
N ARG A 195 -10.14 3.85 12.09
CA ARG A 195 -10.42 3.90 10.65
C ARG A 195 -9.51 2.93 9.90
N THR A 196 -10.06 2.31 8.87
CA THR A 196 -9.26 1.55 7.90
C THR A 196 -8.37 2.52 7.13
N PRO A 197 -7.03 2.32 7.12
CA PRO A 197 -6.14 3.23 6.43
C PRO A 197 -6.35 3.19 4.92
N SER A 198 -6.20 4.32 4.23
CA SER A 198 -6.38 4.42 2.77
C SER A 198 -5.46 3.48 1.99
N GLU A 199 -6.04 2.72 1.05
CA GLU A 199 -5.27 1.87 0.13
C GLU A 199 -4.25 2.68 -0.68
N ALA A 200 -4.62 3.88 -1.14
CA ALA A 200 -3.73 4.75 -1.91
C ALA A 200 -2.53 5.23 -1.07
N HIS A 201 -2.75 5.57 0.21
CA HIS A 201 -1.66 5.96 1.11
C HIS A 201 -0.73 4.79 1.41
N LEU A 202 -1.26 3.59 1.63
CA LEU A 202 -0.43 2.40 1.85
C LEU A 202 0.37 2.01 0.60
N GLN A 203 -0.22 2.10 -0.60
CA GLN A 203 0.49 1.93 -1.86
C GLN A 203 1.60 2.96 -2.04
N LEU A 204 1.32 4.23 -1.72
CA LEU A 204 2.30 5.30 -1.82
C LEU A 204 3.43 5.09 -0.81
N LEU A 205 3.12 4.68 0.42
CA LEU A 205 4.10 4.33 1.45
C LEU A 205 5.02 3.22 0.94
N LEU A 206 4.46 2.13 0.42
CA LEU A 206 5.22 1.04 -0.18
C LEU A 206 6.16 1.53 -1.28
N SER A 207 5.67 2.40 -2.17
CA SER A 207 6.48 2.98 -3.26
C SER A 207 7.63 3.85 -2.73
N CYS A 208 7.38 4.68 -1.72
CA CYS A 208 8.41 5.51 -1.08
C CYS A 208 9.50 4.64 -0.43
N GLU A 209 9.09 3.61 0.33
CA GLU A 209 10.03 2.72 1.02
C GLU A 209 10.89 1.92 0.03
N ASP A 210 10.31 1.49 -1.09
CA ASP A 210 11.05 0.87 -2.20
C ASP A 210 12.09 1.82 -2.80
N HIS A 211 11.72 3.08 -3.06
CA HIS A 211 12.64 4.08 -3.57
C HIS A 211 13.78 4.40 -2.59
N LEU A 212 13.51 4.34 -1.28
CA LEU A 212 14.50 4.50 -0.22
C LEU A 212 15.36 3.25 -0.01
N GLY A 213 15.01 2.12 -0.64
CA GLY A 213 15.66 0.82 -0.40
C GLY A 213 15.39 0.27 1.01
N ASN A 214 14.42 0.81 1.74
CA ASN A 214 14.06 0.37 3.08
C ASN A 214 13.17 -0.87 3.01
N ARG A 215 13.82 -2.04 2.94
CA ARG A 215 13.12 -3.34 2.83
C ARG A 215 12.17 -3.61 3.99
N ALA A 216 12.54 -3.21 5.21
CA ALA A 216 11.70 -3.42 6.38
C ALA A 216 10.43 -2.55 6.32
N GLY A 217 10.57 -1.27 5.96
CA GLY A 217 9.42 -0.37 5.75
C GLY A 217 8.51 -0.84 4.61
N ALA A 218 9.09 -1.30 3.49
CA ALA A 218 8.32 -1.85 2.38
C ALA A 218 7.56 -3.13 2.77
N ALA A 219 8.17 -4.01 3.57
CA ALA A 219 7.49 -5.19 4.10
C ALA A 219 6.33 -4.82 5.04
N ASP A 220 6.53 -3.87 5.97
CA ASP A 220 5.47 -3.38 6.86
C ASP A 220 4.30 -2.74 6.08
N ALA A 221 4.59 -1.91 5.08
CA ALA A 221 3.57 -1.31 4.23
C ALA A 221 2.75 -2.37 3.47
N LEU A 222 3.42 -3.43 2.99
CA LEU A 222 2.77 -4.53 2.30
C LEU A 222 1.95 -5.42 3.25
N ASP A 223 2.44 -5.69 4.46
CA ASP A 223 1.70 -6.43 5.49
C ASP A 223 0.41 -5.66 5.86
N ARG A 224 0.48 -4.33 5.97
CA ARG A 224 -0.71 -3.47 6.18
C ARG A 224 -1.67 -3.50 4.98
N LEU A 225 -1.15 -3.46 3.75
CA LEU A 225 -1.98 -3.64 2.54
C LEU A 225 -2.69 -4.99 2.56
N LEU A 226 -2.02 -6.06 2.93
CA LEU A 226 -2.61 -7.40 2.98
C LEU A 226 -3.67 -7.53 4.08
N ALA A 227 -3.44 -6.91 5.24
CA ALA A 227 -4.40 -6.91 6.34
C ALA A 227 -5.67 -6.09 6.02
N ALA A 228 -5.51 -4.90 5.42
CA ALA A 228 -6.63 -4.00 5.12
C ALA A 228 -7.31 -4.29 3.77
N TYR A 229 -6.53 -4.71 2.77
CA TYR A 229 -6.93 -4.89 1.37
C TYR A 229 -6.35 -6.18 0.80
N PRO A 230 -6.90 -7.35 1.16
CA PRO A 230 -6.31 -8.67 0.93
C PRO A 230 -6.29 -9.16 -0.54
N LYS A 231 -5.99 -8.30 -1.52
CA LYS A 231 -6.04 -8.56 -2.96
C LYS A 231 -4.93 -9.54 -3.39
N LYS A 232 -5.26 -10.46 -4.30
CA LYS A 232 -4.29 -11.41 -4.90
C LYS A 232 -3.04 -10.73 -5.49
N ALA A 233 -3.16 -9.50 -5.98
CA ALA A 233 -2.02 -8.75 -6.51
C ALA A 233 -0.95 -8.44 -5.44
N TYR A 234 -1.36 -8.10 -4.21
CA TYR A 234 -0.43 -7.83 -3.12
C TYR A 234 0.20 -9.10 -2.59
N TRP A 235 -0.55 -10.19 -2.51
CA TRP A 235 0.03 -11.49 -2.16
C TRP A 235 1.11 -11.91 -3.15
N ARG A 236 0.86 -11.77 -4.46
CA ARG A 236 1.87 -12.05 -5.48
C ARG A 236 3.10 -11.16 -5.32
N LEU A 237 2.91 -9.86 -5.02
CA LEU A 237 4.01 -8.95 -4.75
C LEU A 237 4.84 -9.39 -3.52
N ALA A 238 4.17 -9.78 -2.43
CA ALA A 238 4.82 -10.21 -1.20
C ALA A 238 5.65 -11.49 -1.41
N LEU A 239 5.06 -12.48 -2.07
CA LEU A 239 5.72 -13.74 -2.39
C LEU A 239 6.91 -13.53 -3.33
N ALA A 240 6.76 -12.68 -4.36
CA ALA A 240 7.85 -12.36 -5.29
C ALA A 240 9.04 -11.67 -4.58
N ARG A 241 8.78 -10.87 -3.54
CA ARG A 241 9.85 -10.24 -2.74
C ARG A 241 10.66 -11.29 -1.97
N ILE A 242 10.00 -12.27 -1.36
CA ILE A 242 10.66 -13.38 -0.67
C ILE A 242 11.55 -14.15 -1.65
N GLU A 243 11.03 -14.53 -2.83
CA GLU A 243 11.81 -15.23 -3.85
C GLU A 243 12.99 -14.42 -4.38
N SER A 244 12.81 -13.11 -4.52
CA SER A 244 13.86 -12.24 -5.04
C SER A 244 14.98 -11.98 -4.02
N ASN A 245 14.80 -12.38 -2.76
CA ASN A 245 15.81 -12.25 -1.73
C ASN A 245 16.96 -13.23 -2.04
N PRO A 246 18.20 -12.76 -2.33
CA PRO A 246 19.32 -13.65 -2.65
C PRO A 246 19.74 -14.57 -1.50
N LYS A 247 19.27 -14.29 -0.27
CA LYS A 247 19.49 -15.14 0.90
C LYS A 247 18.41 -16.20 1.08
N PHE A 248 17.36 -16.19 0.24
CA PHE A 248 16.29 -17.16 0.32
C PHE A 248 16.81 -18.54 -0.09
N PRO A 249 16.80 -19.52 0.83
CA PRO A 249 17.40 -20.82 0.61
C PRO A 249 16.42 -21.76 -0.09
N ASP A 250 16.94 -22.64 -0.94
CA ASP A 250 16.13 -23.65 -1.67
C ASP A 250 15.28 -24.52 -0.72
N ARG A 251 15.77 -24.79 0.49
CA ARG A 251 15.06 -25.60 1.50
C ARG A 251 13.71 -24.99 1.94
N LEU A 252 13.54 -23.66 1.86
CA LEU A 252 12.27 -22.98 2.15
C LEU A 252 11.36 -22.88 0.92
N GLY A 253 11.80 -23.38 -0.24
CA GLY A 253 11.03 -23.36 -1.48
C GLY A 253 9.68 -24.08 -1.35
N LEU A 254 9.65 -25.21 -0.63
CA LEU A 254 8.40 -25.91 -0.34
C LEU A 254 7.47 -25.07 0.55
N ASP A 255 7.99 -24.41 1.58
CA ASP A 255 7.18 -23.57 2.48
C ASP A 255 6.59 -22.34 1.79
N LEU A 256 7.30 -21.78 0.81
CA LEU A 256 6.77 -20.76 -0.07
C LEU A 256 5.62 -21.29 -0.96
N LEU A 257 5.77 -22.50 -1.51
CA LEU A 257 4.71 -23.15 -2.28
C LEU A 257 3.50 -23.49 -1.43
N ARG A 258 3.69 -23.91 -0.16
CA ARG A 258 2.60 -24.12 0.81
C ARG A 258 1.78 -22.86 1.02
N LEU A 259 2.43 -21.71 1.20
CA LEU A 259 1.74 -20.43 1.35
C LEU A 259 0.99 -20.06 0.06
N ARG A 260 1.61 -20.25 -1.12
CA ARG A 260 0.91 -20.05 -2.41
C ARG A 260 -0.32 -20.93 -2.54
N PHE A 261 -0.22 -22.18 -2.14
CA PHE A 261 -1.30 -23.13 -2.18
C PHE A 261 -2.46 -22.71 -1.27
N ALA A 262 -2.17 -22.35 -0.02
CA ALA A 262 -3.16 -21.84 0.93
C ALA A 262 -3.87 -20.56 0.45
N LEU A 263 -3.17 -19.72 -0.32
CA LEU A 263 -3.73 -18.50 -0.92
C LEU A 263 -4.50 -18.74 -2.23
N GLY A 264 -4.55 -19.98 -2.74
CA GLY A 264 -5.13 -20.30 -4.04
C GLY A 264 -4.39 -19.62 -5.21
N LEU A 265 -3.06 -19.47 -5.07
CA LEU A 265 -2.17 -18.83 -6.05
C LEU A 265 -1.31 -19.83 -6.82
N LEU A 266 -1.51 -21.14 -6.61
CA LEU A 266 -0.84 -22.21 -7.36
C LEU A 266 -1.51 -22.40 -8.74
N THR A 267 -1.40 -21.40 -9.61
CA THR A 267 -2.15 -21.34 -10.88
C THR A 267 -1.41 -21.89 -12.09
N GLN A 268 -0.14 -22.27 -11.94
CA GLN A 268 0.69 -22.80 -13.04
C GLN A 268 0.88 -24.31 -12.88
N GLU A 269 0.85 -25.05 -14.00
CA GLU A 269 1.13 -26.49 -14.04
C GLU A 269 2.50 -26.81 -13.40
N SER A 270 3.53 -26.02 -13.75
CA SER A 270 4.89 -26.18 -13.24
C SER A 270 4.95 -26.11 -11.72
N ASP A 271 4.19 -25.20 -11.11
CA ASP A 271 4.25 -24.95 -9.67
C ASP A 271 3.54 -26.07 -8.91
N ALA A 272 2.39 -26.53 -9.41
CA ALA A 272 1.67 -27.67 -8.86
C ALA A 272 2.48 -28.97 -8.96
N MET A 273 3.11 -29.22 -10.11
CA MET A 273 4.01 -30.35 -10.30
C MET A 273 5.20 -30.28 -9.35
N THR A 274 5.83 -29.11 -9.22
CA THR A 274 7.00 -28.91 -8.35
C THR A 274 6.64 -29.12 -6.89
N MET A 275 5.54 -28.53 -6.41
CA MET A 275 5.10 -28.68 -5.03
C MET A 275 4.82 -30.15 -4.69
N ALA A 276 3.99 -30.84 -5.48
CA ALA A 276 3.67 -32.24 -5.22
C ALA A 276 4.91 -33.16 -5.27
N GLN A 277 5.90 -32.87 -6.13
CA GLN A 277 7.16 -33.62 -6.15
C GLN A 277 8.03 -33.35 -4.91
N LEU A 278 8.11 -32.09 -4.46
CA LEU A 278 8.83 -31.72 -3.23
C LEU A 278 8.15 -32.31 -1.98
N ASP A 279 6.82 -32.34 -1.94
CA ASP A 279 6.05 -33.00 -0.88
C ASP A 279 6.41 -34.48 -0.76
N LEU A 280 6.44 -35.21 -1.89
CA LEU A 280 6.85 -36.62 -1.90
C LEU A 280 8.29 -36.80 -1.43
N GLN A 281 9.22 -35.95 -1.89
CA GLN A 281 10.62 -36.00 -1.46
C GLN A 281 10.79 -35.74 0.04
N ALA A 282 9.93 -34.89 0.61
CA ALA A 282 9.92 -34.58 2.04
C ALA A 282 9.16 -35.62 2.88
N GLY A 283 8.53 -36.63 2.26
CA GLY A 283 7.75 -37.66 2.96
C GLY A 283 6.35 -37.21 3.36
N PHE A 284 5.74 -36.30 2.59
CA PHE A 284 4.40 -35.74 2.84
C PHE A 284 3.39 -36.09 1.74
N PRO A 285 3.15 -37.38 1.44
CA PRO A 285 2.26 -37.77 0.34
C PRO A 285 0.80 -37.34 0.54
N ALA A 286 0.37 -37.12 1.78
CA ALA A 286 -0.95 -36.57 2.08
C ALA A 286 -1.09 -35.10 1.63
N GLU A 287 -0.02 -34.31 1.71
CA GLU A 287 0.02 -32.94 1.18
C GLU A 287 0.05 -32.96 -0.35
N ALA A 288 0.92 -33.80 -0.93
CA ALA A 288 1.02 -33.98 -2.38
C ALA A 288 -0.35 -34.35 -3.00
N GLN A 289 -1.12 -35.22 -2.35
CA GLN A 289 -2.47 -35.59 -2.80
C GLN A 289 -3.41 -34.39 -2.83
N LYS A 290 -3.40 -33.53 -1.80
CA LYS A 290 -4.22 -32.31 -1.77
C LYS A 290 -3.85 -31.35 -2.90
N VAL A 291 -2.57 -31.22 -3.21
CA VAL A 291 -2.08 -30.38 -4.31
C VAL A 291 -2.56 -30.92 -5.66
N VAL A 292 -2.40 -32.23 -5.91
CA VAL A 292 -2.87 -32.88 -7.15
C VAL A 292 -4.38 -32.74 -7.30
N ASP A 293 -5.15 -33.01 -6.24
CA ASP A 293 -6.61 -32.91 -6.25
C ASP A 293 -7.07 -31.49 -6.58
N ALA A 294 -6.45 -30.48 -5.96
CA ALA A 294 -6.73 -29.08 -6.23
C ALA A 294 -6.32 -28.65 -7.65
N ALA A 295 -5.18 -29.14 -8.16
CA ALA A 295 -4.73 -28.85 -9.52
C ALA A 295 -5.67 -29.46 -10.57
N VAL A 296 -6.18 -30.66 -10.34
CA VAL A 296 -7.20 -31.29 -11.19
C VAL A 296 -8.52 -30.53 -11.09
N ALA A 297 -9.01 -30.23 -9.89
CA ALA A 297 -10.26 -29.52 -9.67
C ALA A 297 -10.24 -28.10 -10.27
N GLY A 298 -9.10 -27.40 -10.18
CA GLY A 298 -8.87 -26.09 -10.78
C GLY A 298 -8.62 -26.14 -12.29
N GLY A 299 -8.53 -27.33 -12.89
CA GLY A 299 -8.22 -27.52 -14.31
C GLY A 299 -6.83 -27.05 -14.71
N VAL A 300 -5.89 -26.97 -13.75
CA VAL A 300 -4.45 -26.75 -13.94
C VAL A 300 -3.82 -28.04 -14.51
N PHE A 301 -4.25 -29.19 -14.00
CA PHE A 301 -3.94 -30.51 -14.57
C PHE A 301 -5.06 -31.00 -15.50
N GLY A 302 -4.74 -32.02 -16.28
CA GLY A 302 -5.64 -32.77 -17.16
C GLY A 302 -5.74 -32.20 -18.58
N LYS A 303 -4.98 -31.15 -18.91
CA LYS A 303 -5.07 -30.45 -20.20
C LYS A 303 -3.70 -30.34 -20.87
N GLY A 304 -3.70 -30.28 -22.20
CA GLY A 304 -2.49 -29.99 -22.97
C GLY A 304 -1.45 -31.11 -22.96
N PRO A 305 -0.22 -30.82 -23.42
CA PRO A 305 0.84 -31.82 -23.61
C PRO A 305 1.39 -32.41 -22.31
N GLY A 306 1.17 -31.75 -21.16
CA GLY A 306 1.60 -32.19 -19.82
C GLY A 306 0.77 -33.35 -19.23
N ALA A 307 -0.43 -33.61 -19.75
CA ALA A 307 -1.41 -34.51 -19.13
C ALA A 307 -0.91 -35.94 -18.85
N ALA A 308 -0.03 -36.49 -19.69
CA ALA A 308 0.54 -37.81 -19.44
C ALA A 308 1.52 -37.83 -18.25
N ARG A 309 2.28 -36.74 -18.06
CA ARG A 309 3.21 -36.57 -16.94
C ARG A 309 2.44 -36.36 -15.64
N GLU A 310 1.39 -35.54 -15.67
CA GLU A 310 0.51 -35.27 -14.53
C GLU A 310 -0.16 -36.56 -14.03
N ARG A 311 -0.71 -37.40 -14.92
CA ARG A 311 -1.31 -38.69 -14.53
C ARG A 311 -0.30 -39.64 -13.87
N ARG A 312 0.96 -39.62 -14.31
CA ARG A 312 2.03 -40.43 -13.68
C ARG A 312 2.33 -39.92 -12.28
N LEU A 313 2.35 -38.61 -12.08
CA LEU A 313 2.50 -38.02 -10.75
C LEU A 313 1.32 -38.38 -9.85
N GLU A 314 0.08 -38.26 -10.33
CA GLU A 314 -1.12 -38.65 -9.58
C GLU A 314 -1.05 -40.12 -9.13
N ALA A 315 -0.64 -41.03 -10.02
CA ALA A 315 -0.47 -42.44 -9.69
C ALA A 315 0.62 -42.68 -8.63
N LEU A 316 1.75 -41.96 -8.74
CA LEU A 316 2.83 -42.03 -7.75
C LEU A 316 2.36 -41.53 -6.38
N VAL A 317 1.72 -40.37 -6.34
CA VAL A 317 1.18 -39.79 -5.09
C VAL A 317 0.20 -40.75 -4.42
N LYS A 318 -0.71 -41.36 -5.18
CA LYS A 318 -1.66 -42.34 -4.63
C LYS A 318 -0.97 -43.57 -4.07
N LYS A 319 0.08 -44.06 -4.75
CA LYS A 319 0.89 -45.19 -4.28
C LYS A 319 1.60 -44.85 -2.97
N ASP A 320 2.33 -43.75 -2.94
CA ASP A 320 3.14 -43.34 -1.79
C ASP A 320 2.24 -43.01 -0.57
N LEU A 321 1.06 -42.41 -0.80
CA LEU A 321 0.06 -42.19 0.24
C LEU A 321 -0.49 -43.50 0.82
N ALA A 322 -0.65 -44.54 -0.01
CA ALA A 322 -1.08 -45.85 0.46
C ALA A 322 0.02 -46.55 1.27
N GLU A 323 1.29 -46.36 0.91
CA GLU A 323 2.45 -46.87 1.64
C GLU A 323 2.61 -46.15 3.00
N ASP A 324 2.57 -44.81 3.02
CA ASP A 324 2.59 -43.98 4.24
C ASP A 324 1.51 -44.41 5.24
N ARG A 325 0.27 -44.61 4.76
CA ARG A 325 -0.83 -45.07 5.60
C ARG A 325 -0.59 -46.43 6.24
N ARG A 326 0.15 -47.33 5.56
CA ARG A 326 0.51 -48.66 6.08
C ARG A 326 1.65 -48.56 7.09
N ASP A 327 2.59 -47.64 6.90
CA ASP A 327 3.77 -47.50 7.75
C ASP A 327 3.56 -46.65 9.02
N ARG A 328 2.34 -46.16 9.26
CA ARG A 328 2.00 -45.42 10.49
C ARG A 328 2.39 -46.12 11.80
N ALA A 329 2.51 -47.45 11.80
CA ALA A 329 3.02 -48.19 12.95
C ALA A 329 4.53 -48.03 13.14
N GLY A 330 5.30 -48.02 12.04
CA GLY A 330 6.73 -47.72 11.99
C GLY A 330 7.01 -46.31 12.51
N ASP A 331 6.28 -45.31 12.01
CA ASP A 331 6.40 -43.90 12.46
C ASP A 331 6.27 -43.73 13.98
N ARG A 332 5.33 -44.47 14.60
CA ARG A 332 5.15 -44.43 16.06
C ARG A 332 6.34 -45.02 16.81
N VAL A 333 7.00 -46.03 16.24
CA VAL A 333 8.21 -46.63 16.80
C VAL A 333 9.40 -45.69 16.62
N GLU A 334 9.57 -45.12 15.44
CA GLU A 334 10.63 -44.16 15.14
C GLU A 334 10.52 -42.90 16.01
N ALA A 335 9.32 -42.32 16.15
CA ALA A 335 9.09 -41.18 17.02
C ALA A 335 9.44 -41.46 18.49
N LYS A 336 9.29 -42.70 18.97
CA LYS A 336 9.72 -43.07 20.33
C LYS A 336 11.24 -43.15 20.47
N LYS A 337 11.93 -43.53 19.40
CA LYS A 337 13.39 -43.68 19.33
C LYS A 337 14.12 -42.40 18.89
N ALA A 338 13.40 -41.38 18.44
CA ALA A 338 13.98 -40.14 17.93
C ALA A 338 14.86 -39.45 18.98
N HIS A 339 16.15 -39.34 18.67
CA HIS A 339 17.15 -38.66 19.51
C HIS A 339 17.29 -37.18 19.19
N THR A 340 16.79 -36.73 18.03
CA THR A 340 16.79 -35.32 17.60
C THR A 340 15.37 -34.80 17.41
N GLY A 341 15.21 -33.49 17.54
CA GLY A 341 13.95 -32.79 17.29
C GLY A 341 13.52 -32.82 15.82
N ASP A 342 14.46 -32.89 14.87
CA ASP A 342 14.17 -32.93 13.43
C ASP A 342 13.23 -34.09 13.06
N ALA A 343 13.52 -35.30 13.54
CA ALA A 343 12.67 -36.46 13.28
C ALA A 343 11.28 -36.30 13.90
N LEU A 344 11.19 -35.76 15.12
CA LEU A 344 9.90 -35.51 15.78
C LEU A 344 9.06 -34.46 15.08
N LEU A 345 9.71 -33.42 14.54
CA LEU A 345 9.06 -32.39 13.72
C LEU A 345 8.50 -32.99 12.44
N ASN A 346 9.30 -33.74 11.69
CA ASN A 346 8.88 -34.31 10.40
C ASN A 346 7.71 -35.29 10.56
N ILE A 347 7.84 -36.27 11.47
CA ILE A 347 6.78 -37.26 11.73
C ILE A 347 5.54 -36.56 12.31
N GLY A 348 5.74 -35.56 13.18
CA GLY A 348 4.65 -34.78 13.75
C GLY A 348 3.87 -33.99 12.70
N PHE A 349 4.57 -33.34 11.76
CA PHE A 349 3.96 -32.60 10.66
C PHE A 349 3.18 -33.52 9.72
N ASN A 350 3.74 -34.68 9.37
CA ASN A 350 3.04 -35.70 8.56
C ASN A 350 1.76 -36.21 9.26
N ASP A 351 1.79 -36.37 10.58
CA ASP A 351 0.58 -36.73 11.35
C ASP A 351 -0.52 -35.66 11.23
N VAL A 352 -0.15 -34.37 11.31
CA VAL A 352 -1.12 -33.27 11.13
C VAL A 352 -1.68 -33.26 9.70
N LEU A 353 -0.84 -33.42 8.69
CA LEU A 353 -1.25 -33.47 7.28
C LEU A 353 -2.26 -34.61 7.02
N ASN A 354 -2.07 -35.74 7.69
CA ASN A 354 -2.94 -36.92 7.67
C ASN A 354 -4.19 -36.81 8.58
N GLY A 355 -4.42 -35.66 9.23
CA GLY A 355 -5.60 -35.39 10.06
C GLY A 355 -5.46 -35.79 11.53
N ASN A 356 -4.30 -36.26 11.98
CA ASN A 356 -4.02 -36.59 13.39
C ASN A 356 -3.49 -35.37 14.16
N GLY A 357 -4.19 -34.24 14.07
CA GLY A 357 -3.71 -32.94 14.56
C GLY A 357 -3.17 -32.96 15.99
N ALA A 358 -3.91 -33.50 16.96
CA ALA A 358 -3.49 -33.53 18.36
C ALA A 358 -2.19 -34.33 18.60
N VAL A 359 -2.04 -35.49 17.94
CA VAL A 359 -0.84 -36.33 18.06
C VAL A 359 0.35 -35.67 17.39
N GLY A 360 0.15 -35.13 16.19
CA GLY A 360 1.17 -34.44 15.43
C GLY A 360 1.71 -33.23 16.17
N LEU A 361 0.84 -32.33 16.62
CA LEU A 361 1.21 -31.13 17.39
C LEU A 361 1.99 -31.48 18.66
N ALA A 362 1.52 -32.45 19.45
CA ALA A 362 2.22 -32.87 20.67
C ALA A 362 3.65 -33.38 20.38
N ARG A 363 3.83 -34.08 19.25
CA ARG A 363 5.15 -34.56 18.82
C ARG A 363 6.04 -33.42 18.35
N MET A 364 5.53 -32.51 17.53
CA MET A 364 6.28 -31.35 17.04
C MET A 364 6.73 -30.43 18.18
N GLU A 365 5.84 -30.14 19.13
CA GLU A 365 6.17 -29.36 20.33
C GLU A 365 7.26 -30.05 21.17
N ARG A 366 7.20 -31.38 21.31
CA ARG A 366 8.26 -32.16 21.96
C ARG A 366 9.58 -32.05 21.20
N GLY A 367 9.54 -32.13 19.86
CA GLY A 367 10.70 -31.97 18.99
C GLY A 367 11.41 -30.63 19.22
N LEU A 368 10.66 -29.53 19.24
CA LEU A 368 11.21 -28.20 19.54
C LEU A 368 11.85 -28.11 20.94
N ARG A 369 11.23 -28.73 21.96
CA ARG A 369 11.79 -28.78 23.32
C ARG A 369 13.06 -29.64 23.41
N GLN A 370 13.12 -30.72 22.64
CA GLN A 370 14.24 -31.65 22.62
C GLN A 370 15.49 -31.05 21.96
N GLY A 371 15.32 -30.10 21.03
CA GLY A 371 16.43 -29.47 20.32
C GLY A 371 17.11 -30.44 19.34
N GLY A 372 18.36 -30.15 18.97
CA GLY A 372 19.06 -30.93 17.93
C GLY A 372 18.39 -30.81 16.56
N ILE A 373 17.92 -29.60 16.24
CA ILE A 373 17.23 -29.26 14.99
C ILE A 373 18.22 -28.47 14.14
N ALA A 374 18.50 -28.94 12.92
CA ALA A 374 19.44 -28.28 12.02
C ALA A 374 18.99 -26.84 11.67
N HIS A 375 17.68 -26.65 11.48
CA HIS A 375 17.07 -25.35 11.16
C HIS A 375 15.90 -25.04 12.11
N PRO A 376 16.17 -24.48 13.31
CA PRO A 376 15.15 -24.25 14.32
C PRO A 376 14.00 -23.33 13.89
N GLU A 377 14.28 -22.33 13.06
CA GLU A 377 13.24 -21.41 12.56
C GLU A 377 12.30 -22.09 11.56
N ASP A 378 12.82 -22.95 10.68
CA ASP A 378 12.02 -23.78 9.77
C ASP A 378 11.09 -24.71 10.58
N GLY A 379 11.62 -25.36 11.63
CA GLY A 379 10.82 -26.18 12.53
C GLY A 379 9.73 -25.41 13.28
N ARG A 380 9.99 -24.15 13.69
CA ARG A 380 8.98 -23.27 14.28
C ARG A 380 7.93 -22.84 13.27
N LEU A 381 8.34 -22.54 12.03
CA LEU A 381 7.45 -22.23 10.92
C LEU A 381 6.50 -23.41 10.66
N HIS A 382 7.01 -24.64 10.57
CA HIS A 382 6.21 -25.83 10.37
C HIS A 382 5.24 -26.09 11.53
N LEU A 383 5.66 -25.91 12.79
CA LEU A 383 4.73 -26.03 13.91
C LEU A 383 3.61 -24.99 13.85
N ALA A 384 3.92 -23.76 13.44
CA ALA A 384 2.91 -22.71 13.28
C ALA A 384 1.91 -23.05 12.15
N ILE A 385 2.38 -23.55 11.02
CA ILE A 385 1.54 -24.07 9.94
C ILE A 385 0.67 -25.23 10.44
N ALA A 386 1.25 -26.14 11.23
CA ALA A 386 0.52 -27.28 11.80
C ALA A 386 -0.61 -26.85 12.75
N TYR A 387 -0.42 -25.80 13.56
CA TYR A 387 -1.50 -25.25 14.39
C TYR A 387 -2.67 -24.76 13.53
N TRP A 388 -2.37 -24.03 12.45
CA TRP A 388 -3.39 -23.56 11.52
C TRP A 388 -4.11 -24.73 10.83
N MET A 389 -3.37 -25.72 10.34
CA MET A 389 -3.95 -26.93 9.73
C MET A 389 -4.83 -27.73 10.70
N ALA A 390 -4.53 -27.68 12.01
CA ALA A 390 -5.33 -28.29 13.06
C ALA A 390 -6.54 -27.43 13.51
N GLY A 391 -6.73 -26.24 12.92
CA GLY A 391 -7.82 -25.32 13.23
C GLY A 391 -7.59 -24.43 14.46
N ASP A 392 -6.35 -24.32 14.93
CA ASP A 392 -5.98 -23.48 16.08
C ASP A 392 -5.30 -22.19 15.64
N ASP A 393 -6.10 -21.27 15.09
CA ASP A 393 -5.63 -20.00 14.52
C ASP A 393 -4.92 -19.12 15.57
N ALA A 394 -5.39 -19.14 16.82
CA ALA A 394 -4.82 -18.35 17.90
C ALA A 394 -3.38 -18.81 18.22
N ARG A 395 -3.15 -20.12 18.39
CA ARG A 395 -1.80 -20.65 18.58
C ARG A 395 -0.95 -20.52 17.33
N ALA A 396 -1.53 -20.66 16.13
CA ALA A 396 -0.82 -20.46 14.87
C ALA A 396 -0.25 -19.04 14.77
N ILE A 397 -1.06 -18.00 14.94
CA ILE A 397 -0.63 -16.60 14.90
C ILE A 397 0.44 -16.33 15.97
N ALA A 398 0.25 -16.83 17.19
CA ALA A 398 1.22 -16.68 18.26
C ALA A 398 2.57 -17.37 17.94
N ALA A 399 2.54 -18.54 17.31
CA ALA A 399 3.72 -19.29 16.90
C ALA A 399 4.44 -18.61 15.71
N PHE A 400 3.72 -18.14 14.69
CA PHE A 400 4.30 -17.42 13.55
C PHE A 400 5.10 -16.18 14.00
N ARG A 401 4.59 -15.43 14.98
CA ARG A 401 5.29 -14.26 15.54
C ARG A 401 6.62 -14.59 16.24
N ARG A 402 6.84 -15.86 16.58
CA ARG A 402 8.08 -16.35 17.21
C ARG A 402 9.10 -16.88 16.22
N VAL A 403 8.75 -17.00 14.94
CA VAL A 403 9.69 -17.41 13.89
C VAL A 403 10.60 -16.23 13.57
N GLY A 404 11.90 -16.44 13.75
CA GLY A 404 12.95 -15.48 13.44
C GLY A 404 13.68 -15.81 12.13
N GLY A 405 14.88 -15.28 12.00
CA GLY A 405 15.73 -15.48 10.82
C GLY A 405 15.74 -14.30 9.85
N THR A 406 16.78 -14.25 9.01
CA THR A 406 16.97 -13.20 7.98
C THR A 406 17.10 -13.78 6.58
N ASP A 407 16.89 -15.09 6.45
CA ASP A 407 16.95 -15.89 5.23
C ASP A 407 15.55 -16.14 4.63
N GLY A 408 14.50 -15.61 5.23
CA GLY A 408 13.13 -15.65 4.70
C GLY A 408 12.13 -16.45 5.54
N ALA A 409 12.58 -17.22 6.55
CA ALA A 409 11.66 -17.93 7.45
C ALA A 409 10.73 -16.96 8.20
N ALA A 410 11.28 -15.88 8.76
CA ALA A 410 10.48 -14.81 9.37
C ALA A 410 9.53 -14.11 8.38
N ASP A 411 9.94 -13.94 7.12
CA ASP A 411 9.11 -13.31 6.10
C ASP A 411 7.90 -14.18 5.75
N LEU A 412 8.12 -15.48 5.54
CA LEU A 412 7.05 -16.46 5.34
C LEU A 412 6.11 -16.51 6.55
N ALA A 413 6.65 -16.54 7.77
CA ALA A 413 5.85 -16.57 8.98
C ALA A 413 4.96 -15.34 9.15
N ARG A 414 5.47 -14.13 8.84
CA ARG A 414 4.65 -12.91 8.86
C ARG A 414 3.50 -12.99 7.87
N LEU A 415 3.77 -13.43 6.63
CA LEU A 415 2.72 -13.57 5.61
C LEU A 415 1.68 -14.63 5.99
N TRP A 416 2.10 -15.75 6.56
CA TRP A 416 1.18 -16.75 7.13
C TRP A 416 0.33 -16.15 8.25
N ALA A 417 0.92 -15.40 9.19
CA ALA A 417 0.17 -14.76 10.26
C ALA A 417 -0.91 -13.81 9.73
N VAL A 418 -0.59 -13.04 8.67
CA VAL A 418 -1.58 -12.18 7.98
C VAL A 418 -2.68 -13.02 7.33
N HIS A 419 -2.33 -14.10 6.65
CA HIS A 419 -3.31 -15.00 6.03
C HIS A 419 -4.27 -15.62 7.05
N VAL A 420 -3.76 -16.10 8.18
CA VAL A 420 -4.57 -16.70 9.25
C VAL A 420 -5.43 -15.67 9.98
N ALA A 421 -4.91 -14.47 10.22
CA ALA A 421 -5.67 -13.40 10.86
C ALA A 421 -6.79 -12.83 9.96
N HIS A 422 -6.56 -12.85 8.65
CA HIS A 422 -7.48 -12.32 7.64
C HIS A 422 -7.69 -13.34 6.52
N PRO A 423 -8.40 -14.44 6.81
CA PRO A 423 -8.62 -15.49 5.83
C PRO A 423 -9.35 -14.90 4.62
N GLN A 424 -8.83 -15.20 3.44
CA GLN A 424 -9.48 -14.85 2.18
C GLN A 424 -10.87 -15.47 2.19
N ARG A 425 -11.92 -14.66 2.35
CA ARG A 425 -13.27 -15.11 2.02
C ARG A 425 -13.29 -15.29 0.50
N GLY A 426 -13.14 -16.54 0.07
CA GLY A 426 -13.20 -16.94 -1.33
C GLY A 426 -14.54 -16.61 -1.98
#